data_AF-A0A2N5NP67-F1
#
_entry.id   AF-A0A2N5NP67-F1
#
_cell.length_a   1.000
_cell.length_b   1.000
_cell.length_c   1.000
_cell.angle_alpha   90.00
_cell.angle_beta   90.00
_cell.angle_gamma   90.00
#
_symmetry.space_group_name_H-M   'P 1'
#
loop_
_entity.id
_entity.type
_entity.pdbx_description
1 polymer ?
#
loop_
_entity_poly.entity_id
_entity_poly.type
_entity_poly.pdbx_seq_one_letter_code
_entity_poly.pdbx_strand_id
1 'polypeptide(L)'
;MFDQKSLRAASYFRKERCRTGALRVSAQTAGYHGECSGQGGIRNNRHDGRNAQEYCRSDLKETVRLISNARRVHIFCVENSAATAVDLMTKLLYLGIDCQYYTDYYLQRISASSLHQDDTVIAISYSGQSKDVVDTVKIAKKAGAKVVVITNFGQTLLEKWGDVVLKSSQKQLLYGDAIFSRTTQMALIDMLYMGIILSDYEKYTHQLDKSSKVVRDKAYS
;
A
#
# COMPACT_ATOMS: atom_id res chain seq x y z
N MET A 1 -10.11 -8.48 -42.42
CA MET A 1 -8.78 -7.89 -42.70
C MET A 1 -8.43 -7.01 -41.50
N PHE A 2 -7.76 -7.59 -40.51
CA PHE A 2 -7.28 -6.91 -39.31
C PHE A 2 -5.76 -7.08 -39.25
N ASP A 3 -5.08 -5.94 -39.10
CA ASP A 3 -3.65 -5.71 -39.27
C ASP A 3 -2.78 -6.38 -38.18
N GLN A 4 -1.63 -6.91 -38.59
CA GLN A 4 -0.77 -7.85 -37.88
C GLN A 4 0.32 -7.15 -37.03
N LYS A 5 0.08 -5.95 -36.51
CA LYS A 5 1.12 -5.09 -35.91
C LYS A 5 1.09 -4.82 -34.40
N SER A 6 0.39 -5.63 -33.60
CA SER A 6 0.39 -5.50 -32.13
C SER A 6 1.10 -6.64 -31.37
N LEU A 7 1.78 -7.56 -32.06
CA LEU A 7 2.55 -8.66 -31.46
C LEU A 7 4.07 -8.42 -31.50
N ARG A 8 4.58 -7.32 -30.94
CA ARG A 8 6.01 -7.18 -30.57
C ARG A 8 6.19 -6.20 -29.41
N ALA A 9 5.89 -6.64 -28.20
CA ALA A 9 6.36 -5.99 -26.96
C ALA A 9 6.88 -7.03 -25.96
N ALA A 10 7.44 -8.13 -26.45
CA ALA A 10 8.04 -9.21 -25.65
C ALA A 10 9.48 -9.46 -26.12
N SER A 11 10.39 -8.50 -25.91
CA SER A 11 11.83 -8.74 -26.17
C SER A 11 12.80 -7.77 -25.47
N TYR A 12 12.48 -7.23 -24.29
CA TYR A 12 13.44 -6.44 -23.50
C TYR A 12 13.43 -6.86 -22.01
N PHE A 13 13.72 -8.13 -21.75
CA PHE A 13 14.18 -8.59 -20.44
C PHE A 13 15.57 -9.20 -20.61
N ARG A 14 16.61 -8.38 -20.47
CA ARG A 14 17.98 -8.87 -20.33
C ARG A 14 18.12 -9.42 -18.91
N LYS A 15 18.33 -10.73 -18.80
CA LYS A 15 18.49 -11.46 -17.55
C LYS A 15 19.88 -11.18 -16.97
N GLU A 16 20.02 -10.15 -16.14
CA GLU A 16 21.20 -10.03 -15.27
C GLU A 16 20.92 -10.77 -13.96
N ARG A 17 21.55 -11.94 -13.81
CA ARG A 17 21.55 -12.71 -12.56
C ARG A 17 22.41 -11.98 -11.54
N CYS A 18 21.79 -11.27 -10.62
CA CYS A 18 22.46 -10.76 -9.42
C CYS A 18 22.59 -11.89 -8.38
N ARG A 19 23.77 -12.08 -7.79
CA ARG A 19 24.08 -13.15 -6.82
C ARG A 19 23.42 -12.98 -5.43
N THR A 20 22.61 -11.94 -5.24
CA THR A 20 21.76 -11.73 -4.06
C THR A 20 20.37 -11.38 -4.55
N GLY A 21 19.35 -12.18 -4.18
CA GLY A 21 18.01 -12.20 -4.78
C GLY A 21 17.12 -10.97 -4.53
N ALA A 22 17.59 -9.77 -4.85
CA ALA A 22 16.79 -8.54 -4.88
C ALA A 22 16.53 -8.12 -6.34
N LEU A 23 15.25 -7.95 -6.70
CA LEU A 23 14.85 -7.32 -7.96
C LEU A 23 15.13 -5.81 -7.85
N ARG A 24 16.03 -5.28 -8.67
CA ARG A 24 16.18 -3.83 -8.90
C ARG A 24 15.52 -3.48 -10.23
N VAL A 25 14.67 -2.46 -10.23
CA VAL A 25 14.18 -1.83 -11.46
C VAL A 25 14.92 -0.50 -11.59
N SER A 26 15.80 -0.37 -12.58
CA SER A 26 16.51 0.87 -12.87
C SER A 26 16.04 1.45 -14.20
N ALA A 27 15.54 2.68 -14.19
CA ALA A 27 15.38 3.48 -15.41
C ALA A 27 16.74 4.10 -15.77
N GLN A 28 17.26 3.79 -16.96
CA GLN A 28 18.45 4.44 -17.50
C GLN A 28 18.06 5.77 -18.13
N THR A 29 18.69 6.86 -17.71
CA THR A 29 18.66 8.15 -18.44
C THR A 29 20.02 8.45 -19.05
N ALA A 30 19.95 8.89 -20.31
CA ALA A 30 21.05 9.16 -21.21
C ALA A 30 22.01 10.24 -20.70
N GLY A 31 23.27 10.11 -21.10
CA GLY A 31 24.36 10.98 -20.70
C GLY A 31 24.30 12.37 -21.30
N TYR A 32 24.91 13.32 -20.59
CA TYR A 32 25.38 14.58 -21.11
C TYR A 32 26.81 14.80 -20.63
N HIS A 33 27.72 15.02 -21.59
CA HIS A 33 29.11 15.42 -21.38
C HIS A 33 29.16 16.90 -20.95
N GLY A 34 29.98 17.19 -19.95
CA GLY A 34 30.39 18.54 -19.57
C GLY A 34 31.70 18.49 -18.77
N GLU A 35 32.75 19.07 -19.33
CA GLU A 35 34.13 19.03 -18.82
C GLU A 35 34.33 19.88 -17.57
N CYS A 36 35.12 19.36 -16.62
CA CYS A 36 35.54 20.04 -15.39
C CYS A 36 36.81 20.88 -15.60
N SER A 37 36.80 22.13 -15.16
CA SER A 37 38.02 22.86 -14.80
C SER A 37 37.78 23.75 -13.57
N GLY A 38 38.74 23.77 -12.63
CA GLY A 38 38.83 24.82 -11.60
C GLY A 38 38.54 24.43 -10.14
N GLN A 39 39.55 23.85 -9.49
CA GLN A 39 39.92 23.83 -8.07
C GLN A 39 39.06 24.59 -7.03
N GLY A 40 38.71 23.87 -5.95
CA GLY A 40 38.27 24.44 -4.67
C GLY A 40 37.74 23.36 -3.72
N GLY A 41 38.57 22.91 -2.77
CA GLY A 41 38.26 21.79 -1.90
C GLY A 41 37.16 22.07 -0.88
N ILE A 42 36.09 21.26 -0.90
CA ILE A 42 35.22 20.97 0.25
C ILE A 42 34.93 19.45 0.23
N ARG A 43 35.03 18.84 1.42
CA ARG A 43 34.97 17.40 1.68
C ARG A 43 33.72 16.74 1.05
N ASN A 44 33.97 15.60 0.42
CA ASN A 44 33.03 14.68 -0.25
C ASN A 44 31.66 14.54 0.44
N ASN A 45 30.64 15.24 -0.06
CA ASN A 45 29.27 14.76 -0.04
C ASN A 45 29.09 13.82 -1.23
N ARG A 46 29.38 12.53 -1.03
CA ARG A 46 28.90 11.49 -1.93
C ARG A 46 27.38 11.41 -1.76
N HIS A 47 26.66 12.15 -2.61
CA HIS A 47 25.24 11.96 -2.84
C HIS A 47 25.04 10.55 -3.42
N ASP A 48 24.82 9.60 -2.52
CA ASP A 48 24.56 8.22 -2.84
C ASP A 48 23.10 8.08 -3.30
N GLY A 49 22.91 7.66 -4.55
CA GLY A 49 21.62 7.51 -5.21
C GLY A 49 20.80 6.32 -4.68
N ARG A 50 20.33 6.40 -3.43
CA ARG A 50 19.49 5.37 -2.79
C ARG A 50 18.14 5.95 -2.34
N ASN A 51 17.24 6.17 -3.30
CA ASN A 51 15.86 6.62 -3.05
C ASN A 51 14.83 5.48 -3.19
N ALA A 52 15.14 4.27 -2.69
CA ALA A 52 14.19 3.16 -2.70
C ALA A 52 13.46 3.11 -1.35
N GLN A 53 12.12 3.17 -1.39
CA GLN A 53 11.27 2.84 -0.24
C GLN A 53 11.47 1.36 0.11
N GLU A 54 11.89 1.09 1.34
CA GLU A 54 12.13 -0.27 1.81
C GLU A 54 11.04 -0.66 2.79
N TYR A 55 10.01 -1.34 2.27
CA TYR A 55 9.05 -2.06 3.09
C TYR A 55 9.69 -3.38 3.53
N CYS A 56 9.55 -3.74 4.80
CA CYS A 56 10.00 -5.04 5.25
C CYS A 56 9.17 -6.12 4.54
N ARG A 57 9.83 -7.03 3.82
CA ARG A 57 9.15 -8.10 3.06
C ARG A 57 8.31 -9.00 3.95
N SER A 58 8.73 -9.22 5.21
CA SER A 58 7.95 -10.00 6.18
C SER A 58 6.62 -9.32 6.49
N ASP A 59 6.62 -8.00 6.67
CA ASP A 59 5.45 -7.25 7.12
C ASP A 59 4.41 -7.14 6.01
N LEU A 60 4.85 -6.97 4.76
CA LEU A 60 3.97 -7.06 3.60
C LEU A 60 3.33 -8.45 3.50
N LYS A 61 4.14 -9.52 3.62
CA LYS A 61 3.64 -10.90 3.53
C LYS A 61 2.66 -11.22 4.66
N GLU A 62 2.95 -10.77 5.87
CA GLU A 62 2.07 -10.95 7.02
C GLU A 62 0.78 -10.16 6.87
N THR A 63 0.85 -8.92 6.35
CA THR A 63 -0.35 -8.13 6.04
C THR A 63 -1.24 -8.84 5.02
N VAL A 64 -0.66 -9.37 3.94
CA VAL A 64 -1.39 -10.16 2.93
C VAL A 64 -2.05 -11.39 3.58
N ARG A 65 -1.33 -12.07 4.48
CA ARG A 65 -1.87 -13.23 5.21
C ARG A 65 -3.03 -12.85 6.11
N LEU A 66 -2.92 -11.76 6.87
CA LEU A 66 -3.98 -11.28 7.76
C LEU A 66 -5.24 -10.90 6.97
N ILE A 67 -5.07 -10.15 5.88
CA ILE A 67 -6.20 -9.73 5.02
C ILE A 67 -6.88 -10.95 4.36
N SER A 68 -6.09 -11.87 3.80
CA SER A 68 -6.63 -13.02 3.04
C SER A 68 -7.36 -14.06 3.90
N ASN A 69 -7.03 -14.11 5.19
CA ASN A 69 -7.64 -15.04 6.16
C ASN A 69 -8.64 -14.37 7.10
N ALA A 70 -8.85 -13.06 6.96
CA ALA A 70 -9.82 -12.36 7.78
C ALA A 70 -11.24 -12.82 7.46
N ARG A 71 -12.05 -13.04 8.49
CA ARG A 71 -13.50 -13.17 8.33
C ARG A 71 -14.08 -11.89 7.73
N ARG A 72 -13.63 -10.74 8.25
CA ARG A 72 -13.96 -9.41 7.75
C ARG A 72 -12.81 -8.44 7.97
N VAL A 73 -12.61 -7.55 6.99
CA VAL A 73 -11.65 -6.45 7.08
C VAL A 73 -12.36 -5.15 7.47
N HIS A 74 -11.87 -4.44 8.47
CA HIS A 74 -12.36 -3.12 8.87
C HIS A 74 -11.32 -2.06 8.58
N ILE A 75 -11.68 -1.00 7.85
CA ILE A 75 -10.75 0.09 7.54
C ILE A 75 -11.09 1.29 8.42
N PHE A 76 -10.13 1.72 9.23
CA PHE A 76 -10.28 2.89 10.12
C PHE A 76 -9.33 4.01 9.71
N CYS A 77 -9.90 5.18 9.42
CA CYS A 77 -9.15 6.37 9.03
C CYS A 77 -10.03 7.61 9.22
N VAL A 78 -9.41 8.80 9.13
CA VAL A 78 -10.11 10.08 9.09
C VAL A 78 -9.56 10.97 7.98
N GLU A 79 -10.39 11.92 7.53
CA GLU A 79 -10.03 13.00 6.61
C GLU A 79 -9.28 12.54 5.36
N ASN A 80 -8.09 13.09 5.10
CA ASN A 80 -7.32 12.93 3.87
C ASN A 80 -6.90 11.47 3.60
N SER A 81 -6.87 10.61 4.63
CA SER A 81 -6.59 9.18 4.46
C SER A 81 -7.77 8.39 3.85
N ALA A 82 -8.96 9.00 3.75
CA ALA A 82 -10.14 8.37 3.17
C ALA A 82 -9.95 7.94 1.71
N ALA A 83 -9.21 8.71 0.89
CA ALA A 83 -8.96 8.34 -0.50
C ALA A 83 -8.22 6.99 -0.62
N THR A 84 -7.20 6.77 0.22
CA THR A 84 -6.47 5.50 0.30
C THR A 84 -7.37 4.37 0.84
N ALA A 85 -8.21 4.67 1.83
CA ALA A 85 -9.14 3.71 2.40
C ALA A 85 -10.19 3.23 1.40
N VAL A 86 -10.77 4.15 0.63
CA VAL A 86 -11.77 3.84 -0.40
C VAL A 86 -11.16 3.03 -1.54
N ASP A 87 -9.94 3.37 -1.97
CA ASP A 87 -9.21 2.60 -2.98
C ASP A 87 -8.95 1.16 -2.51
N LEU A 88 -8.44 0.98 -1.29
CA LEU A 88 -8.24 -0.33 -0.69
C LEU A 88 -9.55 -1.10 -0.55
N MET A 89 -10.59 -0.49 0.00
CA MET A 89 -11.92 -1.09 0.14
C MET A 89 -12.45 -1.58 -1.20
N THR A 90 -12.36 -0.75 -2.25
CA THR A 90 -12.81 -1.10 -3.60
C THR A 90 -12.06 -2.32 -4.12
N LYS A 91 -10.73 -2.32 -4.00
CA LYS A 91 -9.88 -3.43 -4.41
C LYS A 91 -10.22 -4.74 -3.69
N LEU A 92 -10.42 -4.68 -2.37
CA LEU A 92 -10.82 -5.85 -1.58
C LEU A 92 -12.21 -6.38 -1.99
N LEU A 93 -13.16 -5.48 -2.24
CA LEU A 93 -14.50 -5.84 -2.70
C LEU A 93 -14.47 -6.57 -4.06
N TYR A 94 -13.65 -6.09 -5.01
CA TYR A 94 -13.46 -6.73 -6.30
C TYR A 94 -12.88 -8.16 -6.21
N LEU A 95 -12.07 -8.41 -5.17
CA LEU A 95 -11.52 -9.73 -4.84
C LEU A 95 -12.49 -10.63 -4.06
N GLY A 96 -13.70 -10.13 -3.74
CA GLY A 96 -14.68 -10.84 -2.94
C GLY A 96 -14.33 -10.94 -1.46
N ILE A 97 -13.44 -10.07 -0.95
CA ILE A 97 -13.09 -9.99 0.46
C ILE A 97 -14.10 -9.08 1.16
N ASP A 98 -14.76 -9.60 2.19
CA ASP A 98 -15.72 -8.82 3.00
C ASP A 98 -14.98 -7.71 3.74
N CYS A 99 -15.33 -6.46 3.44
CA CYS A 99 -14.71 -5.29 4.03
C CYS A 99 -15.74 -4.22 4.40
N GLN A 100 -15.47 -3.51 5.50
CA GLN A 100 -16.29 -2.42 6.01
C GLN A 100 -15.46 -1.16 6.20
N TYR A 101 -16.00 -0.05 5.72
CA TYR A 101 -15.43 1.29 5.89
C TYR A 101 -16.58 2.26 6.22
N TYR A 102 -16.42 3.00 7.32
CA TYR A 102 -17.33 4.07 7.71
C TYR A 102 -16.57 5.40 7.65
N THR A 103 -17.14 6.42 7.02
CA THR A 103 -16.54 7.76 6.99
C THR A 103 -16.65 8.48 8.33
N ASP A 104 -17.67 8.13 9.12
CA ASP A 104 -17.92 8.69 10.45
C ASP A 104 -17.13 7.93 11.54
N TYR A 105 -16.39 8.65 12.37
CA TYR A 105 -15.53 8.05 13.38
C TYR A 105 -16.31 7.43 14.55
N TYR A 106 -17.50 7.94 14.89
CA TYR A 106 -18.34 7.31 15.92
C TYR A 106 -18.81 5.94 15.45
N LEU A 107 -19.21 5.82 14.17
CA LEU A 107 -19.58 4.53 13.59
C LEU A 107 -18.39 3.55 13.53
N GLN A 108 -17.19 4.04 13.22
CA GLN A 108 -15.97 3.22 13.31
C GLN A 108 -15.76 2.68 14.74
N ARG A 109 -15.98 3.49 15.79
CA ARG A 109 -15.85 3.07 17.19
C ARG A 109 -16.90 2.03 17.60
N ILE A 110 -18.15 2.21 17.17
CA ILE A 110 -19.22 1.23 17.39
C ILE A 110 -18.85 -0.09 16.72
N SER A 111 -18.46 -0.04 15.44
CA SER A 111 -18.01 -1.22 14.70
C SER A 111 -16.79 -1.90 15.35
N ALA A 112 -15.83 -1.12 15.86
CA ALA A 112 -14.64 -1.64 16.54
C ALA A 112 -14.99 -2.42 17.82
N SER A 113 -16.05 -2.04 18.52
CA SER A 113 -16.45 -2.68 19.79
C SER A 113 -17.02 -4.09 19.62
N SER A 114 -17.48 -4.44 18.42
CA SER A 114 -18.09 -5.74 18.10
C SER A 114 -17.17 -6.70 17.34
N LEU A 115 -15.88 -6.35 17.18
CA LEU A 115 -14.93 -7.20 16.46
C LEU A 115 -14.50 -8.40 17.30
N HIS A 116 -13.89 -9.39 16.66
CA HIS A 116 -13.27 -10.52 17.34
C HIS A 116 -11.97 -10.96 16.66
N GLN A 117 -11.39 -12.06 17.16
CA GLN A 117 -10.07 -12.56 16.77
C GLN A 117 -9.88 -12.94 15.30
N ASP A 118 -10.98 -13.16 14.57
CA ASP A 118 -10.94 -13.53 13.14
C ASP A 118 -11.11 -12.29 12.24
N ASP A 119 -11.31 -11.11 12.82
CA ASP A 119 -11.39 -9.85 12.08
C ASP A 119 -10.01 -9.18 12.00
N THR A 120 -9.78 -8.48 10.89
CA THR A 120 -8.57 -7.68 10.68
C THR A 120 -8.93 -6.21 10.50
N VAL A 121 -8.29 -5.35 11.27
CA VAL A 121 -8.36 -3.89 11.14
C VAL A 121 -7.17 -3.41 10.31
N ILE A 122 -7.44 -2.53 9.35
CA ILE A 122 -6.44 -1.74 8.63
C ILE A 122 -6.63 -0.28 9.05
N ALA A 123 -5.72 0.19 9.89
CA ALA A 123 -5.72 1.56 10.40
C ALA A 123 -4.81 2.43 9.52
N ILE A 124 -5.39 3.40 8.82
CA ILE A 124 -4.66 4.30 7.93
C ILE A 124 -4.62 5.70 8.56
N SER A 125 -3.41 6.18 8.87
CA SER A 125 -3.22 7.54 9.39
C SER A 125 -1.90 8.11 8.90
N TYR A 126 -1.95 9.21 8.15
CA TYR A 126 -0.74 9.87 7.65
C TYR A 126 0.25 10.22 8.79
N SER A 127 -0.23 10.89 9.84
CA SER A 127 0.60 11.29 10.98
C SER A 127 0.87 10.16 11.98
N GLY A 128 0.01 9.13 12.01
CA GLY A 128 -0.01 8.11 13.08
C GLY A 128 -0.35 8.67 14.47
N GLN A 129 -0.86 9.91 14.54
CA GLN A 129 -1.20 10.62 15.78
C GLN A 129 -2.69 10.99 15.88
N SER A 130 -3.51 10.66 14.88
CA SER A 130 -4.94 10.97 14.92
C SER A 130 -5.59 10.28 16.13
N LYS A 131 -6.09 11.08 17.07
CA LYS A 131 -6.71 10.59 18.30
C LYS A 131 -7.89 9.66 17.99
N ASP A 132 -8.72 10.01 17.02
CA ASP A 132 -9.90 9.23 16.65
C ASP A 132 -9.51 7.84 16.11
N VAL A 133 -8.49 7.77 15.24
CA VAL A 133 -8.00 6.49 14.72
C VAL A 133 -7.34 5.67 15.84
N VAL A 134 -6.48 6.30 16.65
CA VAL A 134 -5.78 5.63 17.76
C VAL A 134 -6.77 5.03 18.76
N ASP A 135 -7.77 5.81 19.19
CA ASP A 135 -8.73 5.34 20.19
C ASP A 135 -9.68 4.28 19.62
N THR A 136 -10.04 4.36 18.34
CA THR A 136 -10.82 3.32 17.65
C THR A 136 -10.03 2.01 17.56
N VAL A 137 -8.75 2.07 17.21
CA VAL A 137 -7.88 0.89 17.12
C VAL A 137 -7.68 0.24 18.50
N LYS A 138 -7.57 1.02 19.57
CA LYS A 138 -7.54 0.47 20.94
C LYS A 138 -8.78 -0.34 21.26
N ILE A 139 -9.96 0.16 20.86
CA ILE A 139 -11.24 -0.55 21.07
C ILE A 139 -11.22 -1.88 20.31
N ALA A 140 -10.85 -1.85 19.03
CA ALA A 140 -10.76 -3.05 18.19
C ALA A 140 -9.76 -4.08 18.74
N LYS A 141 -8.60 -3.63 19.21
CA LYS A 141 -7.58 -4.50 19.80
C LYS A 141 -8.08 -5.18 21.07
N LYS A 142 -8.80 -4.44 21.92
CA LYS A 142 -9.44 -5.00 23.13
C LYS A 142 -10.54 -6.01 22.79
N ALA A 143 -11.24 -5.82 21.68
CA ALA A 143 -12.23 -6.77 21.17
C ALA A 143 -11.59 -8.03 20.57
N GLY A 144 -10.28 -8.02 20.31
CA GLY A 144 -9.49 -9.18 19.88
C GLY A 144 -9.03 -9.13 18.43
N ALA A 145 -9.41 -8.11 17.66
CA ALA A 145 -9.05 -7.99 16.25
C ALA A 145 -7.53 -7.91 16.02
N LYS A 146 -7.08 -8.44 14.89
CA LYS A 146 -5.72 -8.20 14.38
C LYS A 146 -5.65 -6.79 13.80
N VAL A 147 -4.53 -6.11 13.95
CA VAL A 147 -4.39 -4.70 13.55
C VAL A 147 -3.16 -4.53 12.66
N VAL A 148 -3.40 -4.07 11.44
CA VAL A 148 -2.38 -3.58 10.50
C VAL A 148 -2.42 -2.06 10.52
N VAL A 149 -1.27 -1.42 10.74
CA VAL A 149 -1.13 0.03 10.72
C VAL A 149 -0.43 0.46 9.44
N ILE A 150 -1.02 1.42 8.73
CA ILE A 150 -0.41 2.11 7.60
C ILE A 150 -0.21 3.57 7.99
N THR A 151 1.05 3.98 8.11
CA THR A 151 1.44 5.34 8.51
C THR A 151 2.55 5.86 7.63
N ASN A 152 2.72 7.18 7.56
CA ASN A 152 3.86 7.74 6.87
C ASN A 152 5.12 7.64 7.74
N PHE A 153 5.04 8.12 8.97
CA PHE A 153 6.18 8.28 9.87
C PHE A 153 6.39 7.07 10.79
N GLY A 154 7.62 6.95 11.31
CA GLY A 154 7.96 5.99 12.37
C GLY A 154 7.76 6.59 13.76
N GLN A 155 7.76 5.72 14.79
CA GLN A 155 7.63 6.11 16.21
C GLN A 155 6.33 6.84 16.54
N THR A 156 5.26 6.51 15.83
CA THR A 156 3.94 7.13 16.04
C THR A 156 3.16 6.46 17.18
N LEU A 157 2.15 7.14 17.72
CA LEU A 157 1.31 6.58 18.79
C LEU A 157 0.52 5.36 18.31
N LEU A 158 0.10 5.38 17.04
CA LEU A 158 -0.67 4.31 16.42
C LEU A 158 0.12 2.99 16.30
N GLU A 159 1.44 3.05 16.06
CA GLU A 159 2.31 1.87 15.94
C GLU A 159 2.26 0.95 17.15
N LYS A 160 2.08 1.51 18.35
CA LYS A 160 2.03 0.75 19.61
C LYS A 160 0.87 -0.24 19.67
N TRP A 161 -0.12 -0.10 18.79
CA TRP A 161 -1.32 -0.92 18.76
C TRP A 161 -1.40 -1.85 17.53
N GLY A 162 -0.45 -1.75 16.60
CA GLY A 162 -0.38 -2.61 15.42
C GLY A 162 0.30 -3.96 15.70
N ASP A 163 -0.27 -5.05 15.17
CA ASP A 163 0.44 -6.32 14.99
C ASP A 163 1.47 -6.22 13.86
N VAL A 164 1.14 -5.45 12.83
CA VAL A 164 2.03 -5.17 11.68
C VAL A 164 1.99 -3.67 11.38
N VAL A 165 3.14 -3.09 11.05
CA VAL A 165 3.27 -1.65 10.73
C VAL A 165 3.93 -1.48 9.37
N LEU A 166 3.21 -0.87 8.44
CA LEU A 166 3.72 -0.49 7.12
C LEU A 166 3.95 1.03 7.06
N LYS A 167 5.18 1.42 6.72
CA LYS A 167 5.64 2.82 6.74
C LYS A 167 5.88 3.34 5.33
N SER A 168 5.16 4.36 4.90
CA SER A 168 5.22 4.83 3.50
C SER A 168 6.35 5.80 3.16
N SER A 169 6.94 6.54 4.11
CA SER A 169 8.17 7.34 3.89
C SER A 169 8.75 7.94 5.18
N GLN A 170 10.07 7.91 5.36
CA GLN A 170 10.74 8.63 6.47
C GLN A 170 11.13 10.08 6.15
N LYS A 171 11.06 10.54 4.89
CA LYS A 171 11.62 11.85 4.51
C LYS A 171 10.64 12.67 3.68
N GLN A 172 10.24 13.81 4.24
CA GLN A 172 9.43 14.83 3.58
C GLN A 172 10.33 15.56 2.58
N LEU A 173 10.25 15.20 1.29
CA LEU A 173 11.22 15.66 0.29
C LEU A 173 10.76 16.92 -0.48
N LEU A 174 9.48 17.27 -0.46
CA LEU A 174 8.96 18.34 -1.32
C LEU A 174 7.87 19.13 -0.58
N TYR A 175 8.22 20.36 -0.19
CA TYR A 175 7.33 21.44 0.26
C TYR A 175 6.42 21.14 1.47
N GLY A 176 6.66 21.88 2.57
CA GLY A 176 5.99 21.75 3.87
C GLY A 176 4.51 21.38 3.76
N ASP A 177 4.17 20.22 4.34
CA ASP A 177 2.85 19.63 4.60
C ASP A 177 1.74 19.69 3.50
N ALA A 178 1.99 20.27 2.33
CA ALA A 178 0.96 20.59 1.34
C ALA A 178 0.82 19.52 0.25
N ILE A 179 1.91 18.86 -0.14
CA ILE A 179 1.86 17.74 -1.09
C ILE A 179 1.82 16.44 -0.28
N PHE A 180 0.63 16.10 0.19
CA PHE A 180 0.34 14.82 0.82
C PHE A 180 0.91 13.69 -0.06
N SER A 181 1.86 12.93 0.47
CA SER A 181 2.45 11.77 -0.20
C SER A 181 1.45 10.60 -0.25
N ARG A 182 0.26 10.82 -0.81
CA ARG A 182 -0.74 9.78 -1.09
C ARG A 182 -0.20 8.78 -2.09
N THR A 183 0.61 9.23 -3.05
CA THR A 183 1.18 8.37 -4.09
C THR A 183 1.91 7.17 -3.50
N THR A 184 2.61 7.35 -2.38
CA THR A 184 3.37 6.26 -1.74
C THR A 184 2.47 5.30 -0.97
N GLN A 185 1.41 5.82 -0.33
CA GLN A 185 0.37 4.99 0.27
C GLN A 185 -0.44 4.23 -0.79
N MET A 186 -0.82 4.87 -1.90
CA MET A 186 -1.52 4.19 -3.00
C MET A 186 -0.66 3.10 -3.64
N ALA A 187 0.63 3.38 -3.87
CA ALA A 187 1.56 2.35 -4.33
C ALA A 187 1.68 1.18 -3.34
N LEU A 188 1.65 1.44 -2.04
CA LEU A 188 1.59 0.40 -1.02
C LEU A 188 0.30 -0.42 -1.12
N ILE A 189 -0.85 0.23 -1.30
CA ILE A 189 -2.13 -0.45 -1.51
C ILE A 189 -2.07 -1.32 -2.78
N ASP A 190 -1.48 -0.84 -3.88
CA ASP A 190 -1.27 -1.63 -5.10
C ASP A 190 -0.39 -2.86 -4.84
N MET A 191 0.69 -2.70 -4.07
CA MET A 191 1.54 -3.83 -3.69
C MET A 191 0.81 -4.86 -2.82
N LEU A 192 -0.01 -4.41 -1.86
CA LEU A 192 -0.84 -5.31 -1.06
C LEU A 192 -1.88 -6.02 -1.93
N TYR A 193 -2.53 -5.30 -2.83
CA TYR A 193 -3.51 -5.85 -3.76
C TYR A 193 -2.91 -6.94 -4.65
N MET A 194 -1.76 -6.65 -5.28
CA MET A 194 -1.04 -7.64 -6.07
C MET A 194 -0.55 -8.81 -5.21
N GLY A 195 -0.09 -8.54 -3.98
CA GLY A 195 0.29 -9.56 -3.02
C GLY A 195 -0.86 -10.51 -2.66
N ILE A 196 -2.06 -9.98 -2.47
CA ILE A 196 -3.27 -10.78 -2.21
C ILE A 196 -3.60 -11.63 -3.42
N ILE A 197 -3.66 -11.06 -4.63
CA ILE A 197 -3.90 -11.81 -5.86
C ILE A 197 -2.89 -12.96 -5.99
N LEU A 198 -1.60 -12.69 -5.79
CA LEU A 198 -0.55 -13.70 -5.92
C LEU A 198 -0.55 -14.75 -4.78
N SER A 199 -1.20 -14.47 -3.66
CA SER A 199 -1.31 -15.43 -2.55
C SER A 199 -2.23 -16.62 -2.88
N ASP A 200 -3.22 -16.40 -3.75
CA ASP A 200 -4.11 -17.43 -4.30
C ASP A 200 -4.64 -16.96 -5.66
N TYR A 201 -3.80 -17.13 -6.69
CA TYR A 201 -4.03 -16.55 -8.00
C TYR A 201 -5.32 -17.03 -8.65
N GLU A 202 -5.62 -18.34 -8.57
CA GLU A 202 -6.81 -18.92 -9.17
C GLU A 202 -8.09 -18.41 -8.49
N LYS A 203 -8.13 -18.43 -7.15
CA LYS A 203 -9.28 -17.92 -6.39
C LYS A 203 -9.56 -16.46 -6.71
N TYR A 204 -8.55 -15.60 -6.65
CA TYR A 204 -8.75 -14.16 -6.75
C TYR A 204 -8.98 -13.69 -8.19
N THR A 205 -8.35 -14.30 -9.20
CA THR A 205 -8.67 -13.98 -10.59
C THR A 205 -10.09 -14.41 -10.96
N HIS A 206 -10.56 -15.55 -10.45
CA HIS A 206 -11.95 -15.96 -10.62
C HIS A 206 -12.94 -14.95 -10.02
N GLN A 207 -12.66 -14.45 -8.80
CA GLN A 207 -13.49 -13.42 -8.18
C GLN A 207 -13.45 -12.09 -8.95
N LEU A 208 -12.28 -11.69 -9.45
CA LEU A 208 -12.14 -10.48 -10.27
C LEU A 208 -12.95 -10.56 -11.57
N ASP A 209 -12.94 -11.72 -12.24
CA ASP A 209 -13.73 -11.95 -13.44
C ASP A 209 -15.23 -11.90 -13.13
N LYS A 210 -15.65 -12.51 -12.01
CA LYS A 210 -17.05 -12.46 -11.55
C LYS A 210 -17.49 -11.03 -11.27
N SER A 211 -16.71 -10.27 -10.50
CA SER A 211 -16.97 -8.86 -10.19
C SER A 211 -17.00 -8.00 -11.45
N SER A 212 -16.08 -8.23 -12.38
CA SER A 212 -16.00 -7.49 -13.65
C SER A 212 -17.22 -7.72 -14.54
N LYS A 213 -17.78 -8.94 -14.57
CA LYS A 213 -19.01 -9.25 -15.32
C LYS A 213 -20.20 -8.45 -14.78
N VAL A 214 -20.40 -8.44 -13.46
CA VAL A 214 -21.51 -7.73 -12.80
C VAL A 214 -21.51 -6.22 -13.12
N VAL A 215 -20.33 -5.61 -13.25
CA VAL A 215 -20.20 -4.18 -13.58
C VAL A 215 -20.36 -3.92 -15.09
N ARG A 216 -19.91 -4.85 -15.95
CA ARG A 216 -20.07 -4.75 -17.41
C ARG A 216 -21.53 -4.80 -17.85
N ASP A 217 -22.37 -5.55 -17.14
CA ASP A 217 -23.81 -5.69 -17.43
C ASP A 217 -24.60 -4.37 -17.26
N LYS A 218 -23.96 -3.28 -16.82
CA LYS A 218 -24.57 -1.94 -16.68
C LYS A 218 -24.30 -1.00 -17.86
N ALA A 219 -23.54 -1.41 -18.86
CA ALA A 219 -23.43 -0.66 -20.10
C ALA A 219 -24.63 -0.98 -21.00
N TYR A 220 -25.62 -0.09 -21.08
CA TYR A 220 -26.60 -0.17 -22.16
C TYR A 220 -25.86 -0.05 -23.50
N SER A 221 -26.04 -1.05 -24.36
CA SER A 221 -25.54 -1.07 -25.75
C SER A 221 -26.44 -0.22 -26.64
#